data_AF-A0A4Q7VWL3-F1
#
_entry.id   AF-A0A4Q7VWL3-F1
#
_cell.length_a   1.000
_cell.length_b   1.000
_cell.length_c   1.000
_cell.angle_alpha   90.00
_cell.angle_beta   90.00
_cell.angle_gamma   90.00
#
_symmetry.space_group_name_H-M   'P 1'
#
loop_
_entity.id
_entity.type
_entity.pdbx_description
1 polymer ?
#
loop_
_entity_poly.entity_id
_entity_poly.type
_entity_poly.pdbx_seq_one_letter_code
_entity_poly.pdbx_strand_id
1 'polypeptide(L)'
;MATAADRRLHGYSSRRERLRAALPGAVDQLRARRADLIGDGVIADYIALDWLRWRGSDLRLTALGSKVCRQLALSEPERLG
;
A
#
# COMPACT_ATOMS: atom_id res chain seq x y z
N MET A 1 10.25 -23.77 17.94
CA MET A 1 9.29 -22.89 18.63
C MET A 1 9.55 -21.45 18.20
N ALA A 2 8.68 -20.85 17.38
CA ALA A 2 8.81 -19.44 16.98
C ALA A 2 8.29 -18.53 18.12
N THR A 3 9.10 -17.57 18.55
CA THR A 3 8.84 -16.70 19.70
C THR A 3 7.63 -15.78 19.48
N ALA A 4 6.95 -15.36 20.56
CA ALA A 4 5.82 -14.42 20.50
C ALA A 4 6.17 -13.06 19.85
N ALA A 5 7.45 -12.68 19.84
CA ALA A 5 7.94 -11.51 19.11
C ALA A 5 7.96 -11.71 17.57
N ASP A 6 8.21 -12.93 17.11
CA ASP A 6 8.19 -13.29 15.69
C ASP A 6 6.76 -13.23 15.14
N ARG A 7 5.77 -13.66 15.92
CA ARG A 7 4.36 -13.61 15.53
C ARG A 7 3.83 -12.16 15.42
N ARG A 8 4.36 -11.24 16.23
CA ARG A 8 4.05 -9.80 16.14
C ARG A 8 4.72 -9.17 14.93
N LEU A 9 6.00 -9.45 14.67
CA LEU A 9 6.71 -8.99 13.47
C LEU A 9 6.11 -9.58 12.18
N HIS A 10 5.71 -10.85 12.17
CA HIS A 10 4.98 -11.48 11.07
C HIS A 10 3.62 -10.82 10.81
N GLY A 11 2.89 -10.42 11.85
CA GLY A 11 1.63 -9.67 11.71
C GLY A 11 1.83 -8.28 11.10
N TYR A 12 2.90 -7.58 11.49
CA TYR A 12 3.28 -6.27 10.91
C TYR A 12 3.76 -6.40 9.46
N SER A 13 4.57 -7.42 9.14
CA SER A 13 4.98 -7.74 7.77
C SER A 13 3.77 -8.12 6.92
N SER A 14 2.82 -8.91 7.46
CA SER A 14 1.59 -9.29 6.76
C SER A 14 0.69 -8.09 6.44
N ARG A 15 0.51 -7.14 7.39
CA ARG A 15 -0.29 -5.94 7.15
C ARG A 15 0.34 -5.09 6.06
N ARG A 16 1.66 -4.87 6.14
CA ARG A 16 2.39 -4.11 5.12
C ARG A 16 2.29 -4.79 3.76
N GLU A 17 2.38 -6.11 3.68
CA GLU A 17 2.28 -6.87 2.43
C GLU A 17 0.88 -6.77 1.81
N ARG A 18 -0.18 -6.88 2.62
CA ARG A 18 -1.56 -6.64 2.16
C ARG A 18 -1.76 -5.22 1.66
N LEU A 19 -1.22 -4.24 2.38
CA LEU A 19 -1.22 -2.84 1.94
C LEU A 19 -0.46 -2.67 0.63
N ARG A 20 0.70 -3.33 0.45
CA ARG A 20 1.43 -3.30 -0.85
C ARG A 20 0.53 -3.83 -1.95
N ALA A 21 -0.02 -5.03 -1.78
CA ALA A 21 -0.87 -5.66 -2.79
C ALA A 21 -2.12 -4.82 -3.13
N ALA A 22 -2.69 -4.11 -2.15
CA ALA A 22 -3.84 -3.24 -2.34
C ALA A 22 -3.50 -1.82 -2.84
N LEU A 23 -2.23 -1.41 -2.81
CA LEU A 23 -1.80 -0.06 -3.17
C LEU A 23 -2.16 0.34 -4.61
N PRO A 24 -1.96 -0.51 -5.65
CA PRO A 24 -2.33 -0.15 -7.02
C PRO A 24 -3.83 0.14 -7.17
N GLY A 25 -4.68 -0.68 -6.54
CA GLY A 25 -6.13 -0.47 -6.53
C GLY A 25 -6.53 0.79 -5.77
N ALA A 26 -5.88 1.07 -4.64
CA ALA A 26 -6.08 2.32 -3.90
C ALA A 26 -5.69 3.54 -4.75
N VAL A 27 -4.57 3.49 -5.49
CA VAL A 27 -4.15 4.57 -6.40
C VAL A 27 -5.17 4.79 -7.52
N ASP A 28 -5.74 3.72 -8.07
CA ASP A 28 -6.79 3.84 -9.09
C ASP A 28 -8.05 4.52 -8.53
N GLN A 29 -8.47 4.14 -7.32
CA GLN A 29 -9.57 4.80 -6.60
C GLN A 29 -9.29 6.29 -6.32
N LEU A 30 -8.05 6.65 -5.95
CA LEU A 30 -7.65 8.06 -5.79
C LEU A 30 -7.73 8.83 -7.11
N ARG A 31 -7.26 8.24 -8.22
CA ARG A 31 -7.37 8.84 -9.55
C ARG A 31 -8.82 9.04 -9.98
N ALA A 32 -9.70 8.11 -9.60
CA ALA A 32 -11.14 8.20 -9.83
C ALA A 32 -11.87 9.17 -8.87
N ARG A 33 -11.15 9.88 -7.98
CA ARG A 33 -11.71 10.72 -6.90
C ARG A 33 -12.62 9.94 -5.93
N ARG A 34 -12.39 8.64 -5.78
CA ARG A 34 -13.14 7.75 -4.89
C ARG A 34 -12.29 7.34 -3.68
N ALA A 35 -11.63 8.31 -3.06
CA ALA A 35 -10.87 8.09 -1.82
C ALA A 35 -11.77 7.53 -0.70
N ASP A 36 -13.06 7.87 -0.71
CA ASP A 36 -14.10 7.31 0.19
C ASP A 36 -14.19 5.77 0.17
N LEU A 37 -13.79 5.11 -0.92
CA LEU A 37 -13.77 3.63 -0.98
C LEU A 37 -12.57 3.03 -0.25
N ILE A 38 -11.56 3.84 0.04
CA ILE A 38 -10.38 3.45 0.80
C ILE A 38 -10.69 3.76 2.26
N GLY A 39 -10.81 2.73 3.10
CA GLY A 39 -11.09 2.94 4.52
C GLY A 39 -10.07 3.89 5.17
N ASP A 40 -10.53 4.79 6.03
CA ASP A 40 -9.69 5.83 6.64
C ASP A 40 -8.44 5.27 7.34
N GLY A 41 -8.56 4.13 8.02
CA GLY A 41 -7.42 3.43 8.63
C GLY A 41 -6.36 2.97 7.61
N VAL A 42 -6.77 2.60 6.39
CA VAL A 42 -5.87 2.21 5.30
C VAL A 42 -5.17 3.43 4.71
N ILE A 43 -5.88 4.56 4.57
CA ILE A 43 -5.28 5.84 4.17
C ILE A 43 -4.22 6.27 5.19
N ALA A 44 -4.54 6.20 6.48
CA ALA A 44 -3.62 6.53 7.57
C ALA A 44 -2.37 5.63 7.55
N ASP A 45 -2.53 4.32 7.35
CA ASP A 45 -1.41 3.38 7.18
C ASP A 45 -0.53 3.76 5.98
N TYR A 46 -1.13 4.09 4.83
CA TYR A 46 -0.36 4.49 3.64
C TYR A 46 0.41 5.80 3.84
N ILE A 47 -0.14 6.73 4.60
CA ILE A 47 0.55 7.98 4.97
C ILE A 47 1.69 7.69 5.95
N ALA A 48 1.46 6.85 6.96
CA ALA A 48 2.48 6.44 7.91
C ALA A 48 3.65 5.69 7.23
N LEU A 49 3.39 4.99 6.13
CA LEU A 49 4.39 4.29 5.31
C LEU A 49 5.09 5.21 4.27
N ASP A 50 4.76 6.50 4.23
CA ASP A 50 5.19 7.48 3.20
C ASP A 50 4.85 7.02 1.77
N TRP A 51 3.84 6.17 1.57
CA TRP A 51 3.38 5.76 0.24
C TRP A 51 2.38 6.74 -0.35
N LEU A 52 1.52 7.29 0.49
CA LEU A 52 0.62 8.38 0.14
C LEU A 52 0.93 9.60 1.00
N ARG A 53 0.56 10.78 0.51
CA ARG A 53 0.75 12.03 1.24
C ARG A 53 -0.37 12.99 0.91
N TRP A 54 -0.86 13.67 1.95
CA TRP A 54 -1.73 14.82 1.79
C TRP A 54 -0.98 16.00 1.15
N ARG A 55 -1.46 16.45 0.01
CA ARG A 55 -1.04 17.68 -0.66
C ARG A 55 -2.21 18.65 -0.61
N GLY A 56 -2.28 19.44 0.45
CA GLY A 56 -3.44 20.29 0.73
C GLY A 56 -4.67 19.44 0.97
N SER A 57 -5.66 19.53 0.08
CA SER A 57 -6.92 18.77 0.13
C SER A 57 -6.92 17.49 -0.70
N ASP A 58 -5.85 17.19 -1.43
CA ASP A 58 -5.77 16.03 -2.33
C ASP A 58 -4.76 15.01 -1.82
N LEU A 59 -5.14 13.73 -1.83
CA LEU A 59 -4.25 12.64 -1.44
C LEU A 59 -3.48 12.18 -2.68
N ARG A 60 -2.15 12.33 -2.65
CA ARG A 60 -1.28 11.97 -3.77
C ARG A 60 -0.31 10.86 -3.45
N LEU A 61 -0.02 10.08 -4.50
CA LEU A 61 1.03 9.07 -4.48
C LEU A 61 2.41 9.72 -4.37
N THR A 62 3.25 9.20 -3.48
CA THR A 62 4.64 9.66 -3.31
C THR A 62 5.60 8.91 -4.22
N ALA A 63 6.86 9.34 -4.25
CA ALA A 63 7.93 8.61 -4.92
C ALA A 63 8.13 7.19 -4.34
N LEU A 64 7.92 7.00 -3.03
CA LEU A 64 8.06 5.68 -2.40
C LEU A 64 6.89 4.76 -2.77
N GLY A 65 5.65 5.26 -2.74
CA GLY A 65 4.49 4.51 -3.19
C GLY A 65 4.58 4.11 -4.67
N SER A 66 5.10 5.00 -5.52
CA SER A 66 5.36 4.72 -6.93
C SER A 66 6.40 3.60 -7.13
N LYS A 67 7.48 3.59 -6.33
CA LYS A 67 8.45 2.48 -6.34
C LYS A 67 7.80 1.15 -5.94
N VAL A 68 6.90 1.16 -4.95
CA VAL A 68 6.17 -0.05 -4.53
C VAL A 68 5.25 -0.55 -5.64
N CYS A 69 4.45 0.31 -6.27
CA CYS A 69 3.63 -0.10 -7.43
C CYS A 69 4.48 -0.66 -8.57
N ARG A 70 5.61 0.00 -8.88
CA ARG A 70 6.54 -0.49 -9.90
C ARG A 70 7.14 -1.84 -9.51
N GLN A 71 7.53 -2.01 -8.25
CA GLN A 71 8.07 -3.27 -7.76
C GLN A 71 7.05 -4.40 -7.86
N LEU A 72 5.77 -4.15 -7.59
CA LEU A 72 4.71 -5.15 -7.77
C LEU A 72 4.53 -5.51 -9.24
N ALA A 73 4.45 -4.52 -10.13
CA ALA A 73 4.36 -4.75 -11.57
C ALA A 73 5.58 -5.51 -12.12
N LEU A 74 6.77 -5.27 -11.56
CA LEU A 74 8.01 -6.00 -11.89
C LEU A 74 8.11 -7.38 -11.21
N SER A 75 7.35 -7.60 -10.12
CA SER A 75 7.26 -8.89 -9.43
C SER A 75 6.19 -9.79 -10.06
N GLU A 76 5.41 -9.26 -11.00
CA GLU A 76 4.55 -10.01 -11.92
C GLU A 76 5.14 -10.10 -13.35
N PRO A 77 6.39 -10.58 -13.58
CA PRO A 77 6.91 -10.65 -14.94
C PRO A 77 6.42 -11.88 -15.74
N GLU A 78 5.74 -12.87 -15.16
CA GLU A 78 5.51 -14.16 -15.86
C GLU A 78 4.20 -14.90 -15.47
N ARG A 79 3.01 -14.30 -15.67
CA ARG A 79 1.73 -15.05 -15.56
C ARG A 79 0.80 -14.96 -16.78
N LEU A 80 1.36 -14.60 -17.93
CA LEU A 80 0.69 -14.77 -19.22
C LEU A 80 1.63 -15.52 -20.17
N GLY A 81 1.64 -16.84 -20.00
CA GLY A 81 1.93 -17.84 -21.03
C GLY A 81 0.64 -18.60 -21.29
#